data_AF-A0A7S0FCG5-F1
#
_entry.id   AF-A0A7S0FCG5-F1
#
_cell.length_a   1.000
_cell.length_b   1.000
_cell.length_c   1.000
_cell.angle_alpha   90.00
_cell.angle_beta   90.00
_cell.angle_gamma   90.00
#
_symmetry.space_group_name_H-M   'P 1'
#
loop_
_entity.id
_entity.type
_entity.pdbx_description
1 polymer ?
#
loop_
_entity_poly.entity_id
_entity_poly.type
_entity_poly.pdbx_seq_one_letter_code
_entity_poly.pdbx_strand_id
1 'polypeptide(L)'
;VPEFDIPGHARGLSPLKPAGLKFCSPRADETQLYNDPDGFTLRILTDLLAEMSALFEDDVFNIGSDETETRGFCTSASTFPLARHMVDTVGRQYNKTPEGWEELMFTEQAATRDTIVDAWTSHDASTVTAQGRRVVESAAAHFYFTEAAPAGA
;
A
#
# COMPACT_ATOMS: atom_id res chain seq x y z
N VAL A 1 -12.58 4.74 -5.67
CA VAL A 1 -11.44 3.89 -5.27
C VAL A 1 -11.04 4.24 -3.84
N PRO A 2 -11.29 3.36 -2.86
CA PRO A 2 -10.76 3.53 -1.51
C PRO A 2 -9.25 3.23 -1.47
N GLU A 3 -8.52 3.94 -0.61
CA GLU A 3 -7.12 3.66 -0.30
C GLU A 3 -6.96 3.34 1.19
N PHE A 4 -6.30 2.22 1.48
CA PHE A 4 -5.88 1.83 2.81
C PHE A 4 -4.40 1.53 2.78
N ASP A 5 -3.61 2.57 2.99
CA ASP A 5 -2.17 2.52 2.82
C ASP A 5 -1.49 1.62 3.88
N ILE A 6 -0.91 0.54 3.37
CA ILE A 6 -0.19 -0.50 4.09
C ILE A 6 0.91 -1.11 3.19
N PRO A 7 2.06 -1.53 3.76
CA PRO A 7 2.40 -1.49 5.17
C PRO A 7 2.89 -0.11 5.64
N GLY A 8 3.20 0.82 4.74
CA GLY A 8 3.54 2.21 5.01
C GLY A 8 2.39 3.00 5.65
N HIS A 9 2.68 4.23 6.10
CA HIS A 9 1.76 5.24 6.71
C HIS A 9 0.64 4.76 7.67
N ALA A 10 0.72 3.56 8.20
CA ALA A 10 -0.30 2.87 8.97
C ALA A 10 -0.41 3.32 10.43
N ARG A 11 0.16 4.47 10.82
CA ARG A 11 0.09 4.97 12.21
C ARG A 11 -1.35 5.13 12.70
N GLY A 12 -2.27 5.47 11.78
CA GLY A 12 -3.71 5.55 12.05
C GLY A 12 -4.30 4.24 12.58
N LEU A 13 -3.70 3.09 12.27
CA LEU A 13 -4.12 1.77 12.75
C LEU A 13 -3.57 1.42 14.14
N SER A 14 -2.78 2.30 14.77
CA SER A 14 -2.25 2.07 16.12
C SER A 14 -3.29 1.74 17.21
N PRO A 15 -4.57 2.20 17.16
CA PRO A 15 -5.60 1.72 18.07
C PRO A 15 -5.89 0.21 18.01
N LEU A 16 -5.47 -0.48 16.94
CA LEU A 16 -5.59 -1.94 16.78
C LEU A 16 -4.42 -2.72 17.42
N LYS A 17 -3.40 -2.05 17.97
CA LYS A 17 -2.29 -2.72 18.69
C LYS A 17 -2.78 -3.68 19.80
N PRO A 18 -3.79 -3.33 20.63
CA PRO A 18 -4.33 -4.27 21.63
C PRO A 18 -4.98 -5.52 21.03
N ALA A 19 -5.46 -5.46 19.79
CA ALA A 19 -6.00 -6.62 19.07
C ALA A 19 -4.91 -7.54 18.49
N GLY A 20 -3.65 -7.11 18.55
CA GLY A 20 -2.49 -7.89 18.11
C GLY A 20 -1.71 -7.27 16.95
N LEU A 21 -2.18 -6.18 16.35
CA LEU A 21 -1.52 -5.54 15.21
C LEU A 21 -0.09 -5.14 15.56
N LYS A 22 0.89 -5.58 14.76
CA LYS A 22 2.32 -5.33 15.00
C LYS A 22 2.88 -4.30 14.04
N PHE A 23 3.81 -3.52 14.56
CA PHE A 23 4.54 -2.50 13.83
C PHE A 23 6.04 -2.85 13.79
N CYS A 24 6.78 -2.26 12.85
CA CYS A 24 8.19 -2.56 12.59
C CYS A 24 9.15 -2.20 13.73
N SER A 25 8.71 -1.44 14.73
CA SER A 25 9.48 -1.14 15.92
C SER A 25 8.57 -0.90 17.14
N PRO A 26 9.10 -0.95 18.37
CA PRO A 26 8.31 -0.65 19.57
C PRO A 26 8.06 0.85 19.77
N ARG A 27 8.53 1.72 18.86
CA ARG A 27 8.39 3.17 19.01
C ARG A 27 6.91 3.59 18.87
N ALA A 28 6.54 4.64 19.59
CA ALA A 28 5.16 5.12 19.63
C ALA A 28 4.73 5.82 18.33
N ASP A 29 5.69 6.39 17.60
CA ASP A 29 5.54 7.09 16.33
C ASP A 29 5.73 6.20 15.11
N GLU A 30 5.91 4.89 15.31
CA GLU A 30 6.08 3.94 14.22
C GLU A 30 4.87 3.95 13.26
N THR A 31 5.16 4.04 11.96
CA THR A 31 4.15 4.13 10.90
C THR A 31 4.08 2.90 10.02
N GLN A 32 4.97 1.92 10.18
CA GLN A 32 5.01 0.76 9.28
C GLN A 32 4.60 -0.53 9.99
N LEU A 33 3.75 -1.33 9.32
CA LEU A 33 3.26 -2.60 9.82
C LEU A 33 4.29 -3.72 9.67
N TYR A 34 4.34 -4.59 10.67
CA TYR A 34 5.20 -5.75 10.67
C TYR A 34 4.40 -7.01 10.37
N ASN A 35 4.90 -7.82 9.42
CA ASN A 35 4.42 -9.17 9.19
C ASN A 35 4.87 -10.10 10.31
N ASP A 36 4.10 -10.16 11.39
CA ASP A 36 4.45 -10.98 12.54
C ASP A 36 4.31 -12.47 12.23
N PRO A 37 5.23 -13.31 12.75
CA PRO A 37 5.23 -14.75 12.48
C PRO A 37 4.01 -15.47 13.04
N ASP A 38 3.32 -14.87 14.01
CA ASP A 38 2.09 -15.41 14.60
C ASP A 38 0.84 -15.11 13.74
N GLY A 39 0.99 -14.31 12.69
CA GLY A 39 -0.06 -13.99 11.71
C GLY A 39 -1.17 -13.07 12.21
N PHE A 40 -0.95 -12.34 13.32
CA PHE A 40 -1.95 -11.40 13.85
C PHE A 40 -2.19 -10.23 12.90
N THR A 41 -1.13 -9.58 12.41
CA THR A 41 -1.19 -8.46 11.49
C THR A 41 -1.93 -8.85 10.22
N LEU A 42 -1.56 -9.96 9.58
CA LEU A 42 -2.24 -10.39 8.35
C LEU A 42 -3.73 -10.63 8.58
N ARG A 43 -4.11 -11.31 9.65
CA ARG A 43 -5.53 -11.57 9.95
C ARG A 43 -6.31 -10.27 10.17
N ILE A 44 -5.79 -9.36 11.00
CA ILE A 44 -6.45 -8.08 11.29
C ILE A 44 -6.60 -7.25 10.01
N LEU A 45 -5.57 -7.20 9.17
CA LEU A 45 -5.63 -6.47 7.91
C LEU A 45 -6.58 -7.14 6.92
N THR A 46 -6.57 -8.47 6.80
CA THR A 46 -7.55 -9.20 5.98
C THR A 46 -8.98 -8.85 6.42
N ASP A 47 -9.30 -8.94 7.71
CA ASP A 47 -10.63 -8.61 8.22
C ASP A 47 -11.02 -7.14 7.96
N LEU A 48 -10.11 -6.21 8.24
CA LEU A 48 -10.31 -4.78 7.95
C LEU A 48 -10.60 -4.55 6.46
N LEU A 49 -9.76 -5.10 5.57
CA LEU A 49 -9.93 -4.93 4.13
C LEU A 49 -11.18 -5.64 3.60
N ALA A 50 -11.65 -6.71 4.25
CA ALA A 50 -12.92 -7.34 3.91
C ALA A 50 -14.10 -6.41 4.16
N GLU A 51 -14.14 -5.78 5.35
CA GLU A 51 -15.18 -4.80 5.70
C GLU A 51 -15.16 -3.61 4.72
N MET A 52 -13.98 -3.07 4.43
CA MET A 52 -13.85 -1.93 3.53
C MET A 52 -14.18 -2.31 2.08
N SER A 53 -13.76 -3.49 1.63
CA SER A 53 -14.10 -3.97 0.28
C SER A 53 -15.60 -4.20 0.10
N ALA A 54 -16.32 -4.57 1.15
CA ALA A 54 -17.78 -4.68 1.13
C ALA A 54 -18.49 -3.32 1.18
N LEU A 55 -17.87 -2.31 1.79
CA LEU A 55 -18.43 -0.95 1.90
C LEU A 55 -18.33 -0.16 0.59
N PHE A 56 -17.22 -0.29 -0.13
CA PHE A 56 -16.97 0.46 -1.37
C PHE A 56 -17.28 -0.39 -2.61
N GLU A 57 -18.20 0.09 -3.45
CA GLU A 57 -18.65 -0.62 -4.65
C GLU A 57 -17.64 -0.56 -5.81
N ASP A 58 -16.59 0.26 -5.72
CA ASP A 58 -15.55 0.39 -6.75
C ASP A 58 -14.89 -0.95 -7.09
N ASP A 59 -14.63 -1.18 -8.38
CA ASP A 59 -13.90 -2.37 -8.87
C ASP A 59 -12.42 -2.37 -8.50
N VAL A 60 -11.86 -1.21 -8.14
CA VAL A 60 -10.46 -1.02 -7.77
C VAL A 60 -10.35 -0.74 -6.27
N PHE A 61 -9.32 -1.31 -5.64
CA PHE A 61 -9.01 -1.08 -4.24
C PHE A 61 -7.51 -0.79 -4.10
N ASN A 62 -7.17 0.40 -3.63
CA ASN A 62 -5.79 0.83 -3.46
C ASN A 62 -5.28 0.42 -2.07
N ILE A 63 -4.14 -0.27 -2.02
CA ILE A 63 -3.48 -0.70 -0.79
C ILE A 63 -2.32 0.20 -0.38
N GLY A 64 -2.08 1.29 -1.11
CA GLY A 64 -0.98 2.23 -0.90
C GLY A 64 0.37 1.60 -1.21
N SER A 65 1.16 1.35 -0.17
CA SER A 65 2.52 0.80 -0.18
C SER A 65 3.64 1.81 -0.46
N ASP A 66 3.34 3.10 -0.51
CA ASP A 66 4.35 4.15 -0.63
C ASP A 66 5.20 4.26 0.64
N GLU A 67 6.41 4.80 0.44
CA GLU A 67 7.40 5.06 1.49
C GLU A 67 7.65 3.87 2.45
N THR A 68 7.44 2.64 1.96
CA THR A 68 7.75 1.42 2.72
C THR A 68 9.27 1.21 2.75
N GLU A 69 9.83 1.14 3.96
CA GLU A 69 11.26 1.12 4.22
C GLU A 69 11.71 -0.19 4.89
N THR A 70 12.98 -0.54 4.70
CA THR A 70 13.65 -1.52 5.57
C THR A 70 14.09 -0.82 6.86
N ARG A 71 13.30 -0.98 7.93
CA ARG A 71 13.59 -0.37 9.24
C ARG A 71 13.11 -1.23 10.42
N GLY A 72 13.84 -1.15 11.53
CA GLY A 72 13.53 -1.91 12.73
C GLY A 72 13.56 -3.42 12.45
N PHE A 73 12.45 -4.11 12.71
CA PHE A 73 12.26 -5.53 12.42
C PHE A 73 11.84 -5.80 10.97
N CYS A 74 11.42 -4.76 10.24
CA CYS A 74 10.97 -4.89 8.87
C CYS A 74 12.17 -4.86 7.92
N THR A 75 12.34 -5.97 7.23
CA THR A 75 13.25 -6.15 6.10
C THR A 75 12.45 -6.30 4.81
N SER A 76 13.10 -6.18 3.66
CA SER A 76 12.49 -6.51 2.36
C SER A 76 11.85 -7.91 2.35
N ALA A 77 12.47 -8.88 3.04
CA ALA A 77 11.95 -10.24 3.19
C ALA A 77 10.67 -10.33 4.03
N SER A 78 10.35 -9.31 4.84
CA SER A 78 9.13 -9.25 5.65
C SER A 78 8.06 -8.32 5.08
N THR A 79 8.43 -7.27 4.35
CA THR A 79 7.47 -6.34 3.72
C THR A 79 6.84 -6.97 2.48
N PHE A 80 7.64 -7.60 1.61
CA PHE A 80 7.14 -8.35 0.45
C PHE A 80 5.99 -9.32 0.79
N PRO A 81 6.12 -10.28 1.72
CA PRO A 81 5.04 -11.24 1.98
C PRO A 81 3.77 -10.60 2.53
N LEU A 82 3.85 -9.47 3.26
CA LEU A 82 2.68 -8.74 3.72
C LEU A 82 1.97 -8.06 2.56
N ALA A 83 2.68 -7.21 1.81
CA ALA A 83 2.12 -6.52 0.65
C ALA A 83 1.57 -7.52 -0.37
N ARG A 84 2.30 -8.61 -0.61
CA ARG A 84 1.87 -9.70 -1.50
C ARG A 84 0.58 -10.35 -1.04
N HIS A 85 0.46 -10.65 0.25
CA HIS A 85 -0.75 -11.23 0.83
C HIS A 85 -1.94 -10.26 0.70
N MET A 86 -1.74 -8.95 0.89
CA MET A 86 -2.79 -7.94 0.69
C MET A 86 -3.24 -7.85 -0.77
N VAL A 87 -2.30 -7.78 -1.72
CA VAL A 87 -2.60 -7.80 -3.17
C VAL A 87 -3.40 -9.05 -3.56
N ASP A 88 -2.96 -10.23 -3.12
CA ASP A 88 -3.66 -11.49 -3.42
C ASP A 88 -5.04 -11.56 -2.75
N THR A 89 -5.17 -11.03 -1.54
CA THR A 89 -6.45 -10.98 -0.81
C THR A 89 -7.46 -10.10 -1.55
N VAL A 90 -7.09 -8.87 -1.91
CA VAL A 90 -7.93 -7.96 -2.70
C VAL A 90 -8.31 -8.58 -4.05
N GLY A 91 -7.31 -9.12 -4.76
CA GLY A 91 -7.48 -9.69 -6.10
C GLY A 91 -8.34 -10.94 -6.14
N ARG A 92 -8.13 -11.87 -5.20
CA ARG A 92 -8.71 -13.22 -5.28
C ARG A 92 -9.87 -13.45 -4.35
N GLN A 93 -9.86 -12.84 -3.15
CA GLN A 93 -10.91 -13.05 -2.16
C GLN A 93 -12.01 -12.01 -2.30
N TYR A 94 -11.66 -10.76 -2.58
CA TYR A 94 -12.63 -9.66 -2.67
C TYR A 94 -13.05 -9.35 -4.10
N ASN A 95 -12.45 -10.02 -5.09
CA ASN A 95 -12.76 -9.86 -6.51
C ASN A 95 -12.68 -8.40 -6.98
N LYS A 96 -11.69 -7.66 -6.46
CA LYS A 96 -11.36 -6.29 -6.88
C LYS A 96 -10.01 -6.28 -7.58
N THR A 97 -9.76 -5.28 -8.40
CA THR A 97 -8.42 -4.99 -8.94
C THR A 97 -7.59 -4.32 -7.86
N PRO A 98 -6.43 -4.90 -7.44
CA PRO A 98 -5.51 -4.21 -6.56
C PRO A 98 -4.86 -3.02 -7.28
N GLU A 99 -4.69 -1.93 -6.55
CA GLU A 99 -3.89 -0.77 -6.92
C GLU A 99 -2.88 -0.46 -5.80
N GLY A 100 -1.76 0.15 -6.13
CA GLY A 100 -0.81 0.67 -5.16
C GLY A 100 0.22 1.57 -5.82
N TRP A 101 0.93 2.35 -5.01
CA TRP A 101 2.00 3.23 -5.46
C TRP A 101 3.17 2.44 -6.06
N GLU A 102 4.03 3.12 -6.80
CA GLU A 102 5.14 2.54 -7.57
C GLU A 102 6.05 1.61 -6.74
N GLU A 103 6.21 1.89 -5.45
CA GLU A 103 6.99 1.08 -4.50
C GLU A 103 6.46 -0.35 -4.36
N LEU A 104 5.14 -0.57 -4.49
CA LEU A 104 4.53 -1.90 -4.47
C LEU A 104 5.11 -2.80 -5.58
N MET A 105 5.47 -2.20 -6.71
CA MET A 105 6.05 -2.87 -7.86
C MET A 105 7.59 -2.87 -7.82
N PHE A 106 8.22 -1.72 -7.55
CA PHE A 106 9.67 -1.56 -7.75
C PHE A 106 10.49 -1.81 -6.48
N THR A 107 9.95 -1.51 -5.30
CA THR A 107 10.65 -1.65 -4.01
C THR A 107 10.31 -3.00 -3.36
N GLU A 108 9.03 -3.24 -3.11
CA GLU A 108 8.58 -4.46 -2.44
C GLU A 108 8.44 -5.63 -3.40
N GLN A 109 8.24 -5.37 -4.70
CA GLN A 109 8.08 -6.40 -5.74
C GLN A 109 6.85 -7.31 -5.53
N ALA A 110 5.82 -6.80 -4.84
CA ALA A 110 4.63 -7.55 -4.49
C ALA A 110 3.54 -7.54 -5.58
N ALA A 111 3.54 -6.55 -6.48
CA ALA A 111 2.52 -6.36 -7.52
C ALA A 111 2.33 -7.59 -8.45
N THR A 112 1.08 -8.05 -8.62
CA THR A 112 0.70 -9.02 -9.68
C THR A 112 0.62 -8.35 -11.04
N ARG A 113 0.59 -9.13 -12.12
CA ARG A 113 0.37 -8.61 -13.49
C ARG A 113 -0.88 -7.72 -13.61
N ASP A 114 -1.92 -8.03 -12.85
CA ASP A 114 -3.20 -7.32 -12.91
C ASP A 114 -3.27 -6.12 -11.96
N THR A 115 -2.26 -5.93 -11.09
CA THR A 115 -2.16 -4.76 -10.20
C THR A 115 -2.00 -3.49 -11.04
N ILE A 116 -2.84 -2.48 -10.77
CA ILE A 116 -2.66 -1.12 -11.28
C ILE A 116 -1.55 -0.47 -10.44
N VAL A 117 -0.62 0.21 -11.09
CA VAL A 117 0.46 0.91 -10.40
C VAL A 117 0.24 2.41 -10.51
N ASP A 118 0.35 3.14 -9.42
CA ASP A 118 0.33 4.60 -9.42
C ASP A 118 1.77 5.14 -9.42
N ALA A 119 2.15 5.80 -10.53
CA ALA A 119 3.47 6.37 -10.75
C ALA A 119 3.48 7.84 -10.31
N TRP A 120 4.17 8.13 -9.20
CA TRP A 120 4.05 9.43 -8.53
C TRP A 120 5.39 10.14 -8.32
N THR A 121 6.51 9.43 -8.25
CA THR A 121 7.79 10.05 -7.89
C THR A 121 8.97 9.57 -8.73
N SER A 122 9.47 8.36 -8.51
CA SER A 122 10.77 7.93 -9.05
C SER A 122 10.66 7.27 -10.41
N HIS A 123 9.47 6.83 -10.80
CA HIS A 123 9.24 6.12 -12.05
C HIS A 123 8.17 6.82 -12.88
N ASP A 124 8.44 6.97 -14.18
CA ASP A 124 7.43 7.45 -15.12
C ASP A 124 6.39 6.37 -15.43
N ALA A 125 5.14 6.76 -15.72
CA ALA A 125 4.10 5.83 -16.17
C ALA A 125 4.51 4.99 -17.40
N SER A 126 5.38 5.54 -18.25
CA SER A 126 5.95 4.83 -19.40
C SER A 126 6.75 3.58 -19.00
N THR A 127 7.45 3.61 -17.87
CA THR A 127 8.23 2.47 -17.35
C THR A 127 7.33 1.31 -16.94
N VAL A 128 6.17 1.62 -16.36
CA VAL A 128 5.16 0.62 -15.98
C VAL A 128 4.48 0.03 -17.22
N THR A 129 4.01 0.88 -18.15
CA THR A 129 3.33 0.41 -19.36
C THR A 129 4.23 -0.40 -20.28
N ALA A 130 5.54 -0.12 -20.33
CA ALA A 130 6.52 -0.93 -21.06
C ALA A 130 6.57 -2.39 -20.59
N GLN A 131 6.14 -2.68 -19.36
CA GLN A 131 6.01 -4.04 -18.81
C GLN A 131 4.64 -4.67 -19.05
N GLY A 132 3.77 -4.01 -19.83
CA GLY A 132 2.43 -4.48 -20.17
C GLY A 132 1.42 -4.39 -19.02
N ARG A 133 1.61 -3.44 -18.11
CA ARG A 133 0.78 -3.21 -16.92
C ARG A 133 -0.09 -1.96 -17.07
N ARG A 134 -1.18 -1.92 -16.32
CA ARG A 134 -2.02 -0.71 -16.17
C ARG A 134 -1.33 0.25 -15.21
N VAL A 135 -1.46 1.55 -15.46
CA VAL A 135 -0.82 2.59 -14.68
C VAL A 135 -1.72 3.81 -14.52
N VAL A 136 -1.62 4.48 -13.39
CA VAL A 136 -2.09 5.85 -13.14
C VAL A 136 -0.87 6.76 -13.12
N GLU A 137 -0.96 7.92 -13.78
CA GLU A 137 0.10 8.91 -13.84
C GLU A 137 -0.23 10.04 -12.86
N SER A 138 0.55 10.11 -11.79
CA SER A 138 0.38 11.05 -10.67
C SER A 138 1.68 11.79 -10.36
N ALA A 139 2.62 11.92 -11.31
CA ALA A 139 3.91 12.56 -11.12
C ALA A 139 3.81 13.85 -10.29
N ALA A 140 4.48 13.86 -9.15
CA ALA A 140 4.41 14.93 -8.16
C ALA A 140 4.79 16.30 -8.75
N ALA A 141 5.73 16.32 -9.71
CA ALA A 141 6.14 17.53 -10.42
C ALA A 141 5.02 18.20 -11.24
N HIS A 142 3.91 17.50 -11.49
CA HIS A 142 2.83 17.95 -12.36
C HIS A 142 1.46 17.93 -11.69
N PHE A 143 1.20 16.97 -10.81
CA PHE A 143 -0.15 16.66 -10.33
C PHE A 143 -0.34 16.80 -8.81
N TYR A 144 0.69 17.20 -8.05
CA TYR A 144 0.54 17.48 -6.63
C TYR A 144 0.06 18.92 -6.39
N PHE A 145 -1.19 19.05 -5.94
CA PHE A 145 -1.81 20.34 -5.60
C PHE A 145 -1.69 20.68 -4.11
N THR A 146 -0.63 20.20 -3.46
CA THR A 146 -0.35 20.45 -2.03
C THR A 146 0.35 21.79 -1.79
N GLU A 147 0.95 22.39 -2.82
CA GLU A 147 1.53 23.72 -2.78
C GLU A 147 0.63 24.76 -3.45
N ALA A 148 0.73 26.01 -3.01
CA ALA A 148 0.02 27.11 -3.66
C ALA A 148 0.52 27.29 -5.09
N ALA A 149 -0.41 27.53 -6.01
CA ALA A 149 -0.04 27.97 -7.35
C ALA A 149 0.86 29.23 -7.24
N PRO A 150 1.88 29.40 -8.11
CA PRO A 150 2.87 30.50 -8.02
C PRO A 150 2.32 31.94 -7.94
N ALA A 151 1.01 32.16 -8.11
CA ALA A 151 0.34 33.46 -8.03
C ALA A 151 -0.88 33.48 -7.07
N GLY A 152 -1.01 32.49 -6.17
CA GLY A 152 -2.17 32.31 -5.30
C GLY A 152 -2.02 32.78 -3.84
N ALA A 153 -0.98 33.57 -3.52
CA ALA A 153 -0.68 34.08 -2.17
C ALA A 153 -0.84 35.61 -2.08
#